data_AF-A0A1V2QV01-F1
#
_entry.id   AF-A0A1V2QV01-F1
#
_cell.length_a   1.000
_cell.length_b   1.000
_cell.length_c   1.000
_cell.angle_alpha   90.00
_cell.angle_beta   90.00
_cell.angle_gamma   90.00
#
_symmetry.space_group_name_H-M   'P 1'
#
loop_
_entity.id
_entity.type
_entity.pdbx_description
1 polymer ?
#
loop_
_entity_poly.entity_id
_entity_poly.type
_entity_poly.pdbx_seq_one_letter_code
_entity_poly.pdbx_strand_id
1 'polypeptide(L)'
;MTAFLSWVEDELAALPPKAERDQDQRRAADTVTNAARLVRRRFIERHAGQVHAELTDGGRAPLRLHDLVDQATELWPGLVPTKAQQERERVLAQADKEGREVDLGIFFWGLLRDVTAGEHLVESMRRPTPQAMVALPAFRATGFVDLGVVTVRRVAGVSEVTLLNLPFLNAEDDIVVAALEVAVDLVLLDDATEVGVLRGGAMTHPRYAGRRVFGAGINLTRLYQGEISLLDFFLSRELGYINKILRGLVTDRDDWLPEPVEKPWIAVVDTFAIGGGAQLLLVFDHVVAERGAYFTLPALREGIIPGAANLRLPGAAGPRLARQMIFRDRRVDAETPEGASLCDEVVDAGELSERTTAAAIALADPAVLANRRMLRRYEEPESRFREYMAWYALEQARLLHSPDLVANLERTWIARHGGGKR
;
A
#
# COMPACT_ATOMS: atom_id res chain seq x y z
N MET A 1 -30.20 -12.50 4.05
CA MET A 1 -28.99 -12.15 3.26
C MET A 1 -28.37 -13.40 2.67
N THR A 2 -27.87 -14.33 3.49
CA THR A 2 -27.14 -15.54 3.06
C THR A 2 -27.86 -16.35 1.98
N ALA A 3 -29.17 -16.64 2.16
CA ALA A 3 -29.94 -17.38 1.15
C ALA A 3 -29.97 -16.67 -0.23
N PHE A 4 -30.10 -15.34 -0.25
CA PHE A 4 -30.07 -14.57 -1.50
C PHE A 4 -28.66 -14.57 -2.12
N LEU A 5 -27.61 -14.40 -1.32
CA LEU A 5 -26.23 -14.43 -1.83
C LEU A 5 -25.84 -15.81 -2.35
N SER A 6 -26.30 -16.89 -1.70
CA SER A 6 -26.15 -18.26 -2.20
C SER A 6 -26.82 -18.44 -3.56
N TRP A 7 -28.07 -17.98 -3.69
CA TRP A 7 -28.77 -18.01 -4.97
C TRP A 7 -28.01 -17.23 -6.07
N VAL A 8 -27.45 -16.06 -5.75
CA VAL A 8 -26.62 -15.31 -6.72
C VAL A 8 -25.40 -16.12 -7.17
N GLU A 9 -24.73 -16.84 -6.25
CA GLU A 9 -23.59 -17.69 -6.63
C GLU A 9 -24.02 -18.83 -7.57
N ASP A 10 -25.19 -19.44 -7.34
CA ASP A 10 -25.75 -20.48 -8.23
C ASP A 10 -26.05 -19.91 -9.63
N GLU A 11 -26.66 -18.72 -9.71
CA GLU A 11 -26.94 -18.04 -10.98
C GLU A 11 -25.65 -17.68 -11.74
N LEU A 12 -24.62 -17.18 -11.04
CA LEU A 12 -23.32 -16.86 -11.66
C LEU A 12 -22.59 -18.13 -12.12
N ALA A 13 -22.69 -19.22 -11.36
CA ALA A 13 -22.08 -20.51 -11.72
C ALA A 13 -22.76 -21.18 -12.92
N ALA A 14 -24.03 -20.87 -13.20
CA ALA A 14 -24.75 -21.35 -14.37
C ALA A 14 -24.35 -20.65 -15.68
N LEU A 15 -23.67 -19.49 -15.60
CA LEU A 15 -23.21 -18.76 -16.77
C LEU A 15 -21.85 -19.28 -17.26
N PRO A 16 -21.54 -19.13 -18.57
CA PRO A 16 -20.18 -19.37 -19.07
C PRO A 16 -19.14 -18.48 -18.36
N PRO A 17 -17.85 -18.83 -18.45
CA PRO A 17 -16.76 -17.96 -18.01
C PRO A 17 -16.93 -16.53 -18.56
N LYS A 18 -16.56 -15.51 -17.77
CA LYS A 18 -16.80 -14.09 -18.12
C LYS A 18 -16.36 -13.73 -19.54
N ALA A 19 -15.21 -14.24 -19.99
CA ALA A 19 -14.65 -14.00 -21.32
C ALA A 19 -15.55 -14.52 -22.46
N GLU A 20 -16.37 -15.53 -22.20
CA GLU A 20 -17.21 -16.24 -23.18
C GLU A 20 -18.66 -15.75 -23.18
N ARG A 21 -19.04 -14.89 -22.22
CA ARG A 21 -20.42 -14.42 -22.08
C ARG A 21 -20.83 -13.51 -23.24
N ASP A 22 -22.00 -13.76 -23.80
CA ASP A 22 -22.64 -12.85 -24.75
C ASP A 22 -23.16 -11.57 -24.06
N GLN A 23 -23.82 -10.69 -24.81
CA GLN A 23 -24.33 -9.43 -24.26
C GLN A 23 -25.46 -9.64 -23.24
N ASP A 24 -26.33 -10.63 -23.42
CA ASP A 24 -27.47 -10.88 -22.54
C ASP A 24 -26.99 -11.54 -21.24
N GLN A 25 -26.08 -12.51 -21.34
CA GLN A 25 -25.42 -13.16 -20.22
C GLN A 25 -24.61 -12.16 -19.39
N ARG A 26 -23.89 -11.22 -20.03
CA ARG A 26 -23.20 -10.13 -19.31
C ARG A 26 -24.18 -9.23 -18.55
N ARG A 27 -25.27 -8.80 -19.20
CA ARG A 27 -26.31 -7.98 -18.54
C ARG A 27 -26.96 -8.71 -17.37
N ALA A 28 -27.23 -10.02 -17.51
CA ALA A 28 -27.77 -10.85 -16.44
C ALA A 28 -26.78 -10.92 -15.26
N ALA A 29 -25.50 -11.26 -15.52
CA ALA A 29 -24.45 -11.30 -14.51
C ALA A 29 -24.28 -9.97 -13.77
N ASP A 30 -24.24 -8.85 -14.49
CA ASP A 30 -24.12 -7.51 -13.91
C ASP A 30 -25.31 -7.18 -13.02
N THR A 31 -26.52 -7.55 -13.43
CA THR A 31 -27.75 -7.30 -12.67
C THR A 31 -27.73 -8.02 -11.32
N VAL A 32 -27.45 -9.33 -11.32
CA VAL A 32 -27.42 -10.12 -10.08
C VAL A 32 -26.24 -9.74 -9.19
N THR A 33 -25.08 -9.44 -9.78
CA THR A 33 -23.88 -9.00 -9.04
C THR A 33 -24.10 -7.65 -8.36
N ASN A 34 -24.71 -6.69 -9.06
CA ASN A 34 -25.01 -5.38 -8.49
C ASN A 34 -26.08 -5.47 -7.38
N ALA A 35 -27.07 -6.35 -7.52
CA ALA A 35 -28.03 -6.62 -6.46
C ALA A 35 -27.36 -7.24 -5.22
N ALA A 36 -26.44 -8.20 -5.40
CA ALA A 36 -25.64 -8.78 -4.32
C ALA A 36 -24.78 -7.74 -3.59
N ARG A 37 -24.04 -6.92 -4.35
CA ARG A 37 -23.22 -5.82 -3.81
C ARG A 37 -24.06 -4.81 -3.04
N LEU A 38 -25.27 -4.48 -3.51
CA LEU A 38 -26.19 -3.61 -2.78
C LEU A 38 -26.63 -4.22 -1.44
N VAL A 39 -26.91 -5.52 -1.41
CA VAL A 39 -27.24 -6.24 -0.17
C VAL A 39 -26.06 -6.24 0.79
N ARG A 40 -24.85 -6.58 0.33
CA ARG A 40 -23.60 -6.53 1.13
C ARG A 40 -23.38 -5.13 1.72
N ARG A 41 -23.47 -4.10 0.88
CA ARG A 41 -23.30 -2.69 1.27
C ARG A 41 -24.30 -2.28 2.34
N ARG A 42 -25.59 -2.57 2.16
CA ARG A 42 -26.64 -2.25 3.15
C ARG A 42 -26.46 -3.01 4.46
N PHE A 43 -26.02 -4.26 4.40
CA PHE A 43 -25.75 -5.07 5.57
C PHE A 43 -24.60 -4.47 6.39
N ILE A 44 -23.42 -4.32 5.78
CA ILE A 44 -22.25 -3.80 6.50
C ILE A 44 -22.48 -2.35 6.95
N GLU A 45 -23.21 -1.54 6.17
CA GLU A 45 -23.56 -0.17 6.53
C GLU A 45 -24.34 -0.07 7.84
N ARG A 46 -25.18 -1.06 8.14
CA ARG A 46 -26.03 -1.07 9.34
C ARG A 46 -25.40 -1.85 10.50
N HIS A 47 -24.54 -2.81 10.21
CA HIS A 47 -24.09 -3.82 11.17
C HIS A 47 -22.56 -3.85 11.39
N ALA A 48 -21.79 -2.93 10.82
CA ALA A 48 -20.31 -2.93 10.91
C ALA A 48 -19.77 -3.14 12.33
N GLY A 49 -20.22 -2.37 13.32
CA GLY A 49 -19.77 -2.54 14.71
C GLY A 49 -20.09 -3.92 15.31
N GLN A 50 -21.27 -4.49 15.01
CA GLN A 50 -21.64 -5.84 15.46
C GLN A 50 -20.81 -6.91 14.76
N VAL A 51 -20.67 -6.81 13.44
CA VAL A 51 -19.86 -7.73 12.62
C VAL A 51 -18.42 -7.73 13.12
N HIS A 52 -17.85 -6.55 13.34
CA HIS A 52 -16.50 -6.41 13.89
C HIS A 52 -16.37 -7.02 15.29
N ALA A 53 -17.31 -6.73 16.20
CA ALA A 53 -17.27 -7.27 17.55
C ALA A 53 -17.35 -8.81 17.55
N GLU A 54 -18.18 -9.41 16.71
CA GLU A 54 -18.28 -10.86 16.60
C GLU A 54 -17.02 -11.49 15.98
N LEU A 55 -16.40 -10.83 14.99
CA LEU A 55 -15.12 -11.27 14.41
C LEU A 55 -13.96 -11.18 15.41
N THR A 56 -13.93 -10.14 16.23
CA THR A 56 -12.74 -9.80 17.03
C THR A 56 -12.87 -10.16 18.51
N ASP A 57 -13.81 -11.04 18.86
CA ASP A 57 -14.10 -11.39 20.26
C ASP A 57 -14.37 -10.14 21.14
N GLY A 58 -15.18 -9.23 20.63
CA GLY A 58 -15.51 -7.94 21.24
C GLY A 58 -14.37 -6.93 21.21
N GLY A 59 -13.50 -6.97 20.19
CA GLY A 59 -12.32 -6.10 20.07
C GLY A 59 -11.10 -6.56 20.88
N ARG A 60 -11.09 -7.82 21.35
CA ARG A 60 -9.93 -8.39 22.07
C ARG A 60 -8.89 -9.01 21.13
N ALA A 61 -9.32 -9.50 19.97
CA ALA A 61 -8.45 -10.13 18.98
C ALA A 61 -8.03 -9.12 17.91
N PRO A 62 -6.74 -8.76 17.81
CA PRO A 62 -6.27 -7.74 16.86
C PRO A 62 -6.07 -8.33 15.45
N LEU A 63 -7.17 -8.69 14.81
CA LEU A 63 -7.18 -9.37 13.52
C LEU A 63 -6.74 -8.43 12.39
N ARG A 64 -5.91 -8.94 11.48
CA ARG A 64 -5.49 -8.23 10.27
C ARG A 64 -6.48 -8.49 9.12
N LEU A 65 -6.22 -7.89 7.95
CA LEU A 65 -7.13 -7.95 6.79
C LEU A 65 -7.55 -9.38 6.43
N HIS A 66 -6.60 -10.31 6.28
CA HIS A 66 -6.91 -11.70 5.92
C HIS A 66 -7.66 -12.43 7.03
N ASP A 67 -7.24 -12.28 8.28
CA ASP A 67 -7.92 -12.93 9.41
C ASP A 67 -9.39 -12.51 9.53
N LEU A 68 -9.68 -11.23 9.27
CA LEU A 68 -11.06 -10.72 9.23
C LEU A 68 -11.87 -11.33 8.09
N VAL A 69 -11.26 -11.50 6.92
CA VAL A 69 -11.93 -12.08 5.74
C VAL A 69 -12.20 -13.57 5.94
N ASP A 70 -11.24 -14.30 6.49
CA ASP A 70 -11.37 -15.73 6.79
C ASP A 70 -12.51 -15.96 7.77
N GLN A 71 -12.53 -15.23 8.90
CA GLN A 71 -13.61 -15.36 9.88
C GLN A 71 -14.96 -14.85 9.35
N ALA A 72 -14.99 -13.78 8.55
CA ALA A 72 -16.23 -13.29 7.95
C ALA A 72 -16.83 -14.29 6.96
N THR A 73 -16.00 -15.07 6.28
CA THR A 73 -16.44 -16.14 5.38
C THR A 73 -17.17 -17.25 6.14
N GLU A 74 -16.69 -17.61 7.34
CA GLU A 74 -17.30 -18.65 8.18
C GLU A 74 -18.62 -18.19 8.81
N LEU A 75 -18.64 -16.99 9.37
CA LEU A 75 -19.79 -16.47 10.13
C LEU A 75 -20.89 -15.88 9.23
N TRP A 76 -20.52 -15.26 8.10
CA TRP A 76 -21.48 -14.71 7.14
C TRP A 76 -21.17 -15.16 5.70
N PRO A 77 -21.49 -16.41 5.35
CA PRO A 77 -21.27 -16.92 4.00
C PRO A 77 -21.85 -16.00 2.92
N GLY A 78 -21.00 -15.65 1.96
CA GLY A 78 -21.32 -14.75 0.85
C GLY A 78 -21.09 -13.26 1.13
N LEU A 79 -20.85 -12.83 2.37
CA LEU A 79 -20.55 -11.41 2.67
C LEU A 79 -19.26 -10.94 1.99
N VAL A 80 -18.23 -11.77 2.05
CA VAL A 80 -16.92 -11.62 1.40
C VAL A 80 -16.60 -12.87 0.58
N PRO A 81 -15.70 -12.80 -0.42
CA PRO A 81 -15.30 -13.97 -1.19
C PRO A 81 -14.48 -14.95 -0.33
N THR A 82 -14.81 -16.23 -0.44
CA THR A 82 -14.04 -17.33 0.15
C THR A 82 -12.61 -17.35 -0.39
N LYS A 83 -11.68 -17.94 0.37
CA LYS A 83 -10.30 -18.17 -0.09
C LYS A 83 -10.23 -18.87 -1.45
N ALA A 84 -11.04 -19.91 -1.66
CA ALA A 84 -11.10 -20.63 -2.93
C ALA A 84 -11.61 -19.74 -4.10
N GLN A 85 -12.54 -18.81 -3.85
CA GLN A 85 -12.96 -17.84 -4.86
C GLN A 85 -11.85 -16.83 -5.17
N GLN A 86 -11.12 -16.37 -4.16
CA GLN A 86 -9.99 -15.45 -4.34
C GLN A 86 -8.84 -16.10 -5.13
N GLU A 87 -8.50 -17.36 -4.82
CA GLU A 87 -7.47 -18.12 -5.53
C GLU A 87 -7.86 -18.36 -7.00
N ARG A 88 -9.14 -18.62 -7.28
CA ARG A 88 -9.64 -18.74 -8.66
C ARG A 88 -9.55 -17.43 -9.44
N GLU A 89 -9.84 -16.28 -8.81
CA GLU A 89 -9.70 -14.97 -9.44
C GLU A 89 -8.22 -14.64 -9.73
N ARG A 90 -7.30 -15.03 -8.84
CA ARG A 90 -5.87 -14.67 -8.92
C ARG A 90 -5.15 -15.29 -10.12
N VAL A 91 -5.67 -16.37 -10.69
CA VAL A 91 -5.09 -17.01 -11.90
C VAL A 91 -5.68 -16.49 -13.21
N LEU A 92 -6.65 -15.56 -13.15
CA LEU A 92 -7.27 -14.94 -14.32
C LEU A 92 -6.62 -13.60 -14.63
N ALA A 93 -6.51 -13.27 -15.92
CA ALA A 93 -6.17 -11.92 -16.35
C ALA A 93 -7.18 -10.92 -15.77
N GLN A 94 -6.75 -9.68 -15.52
CA GLN A 94 -7.59 -8.68 -14.84
C GLN A 94 -8.93 -8.43 -15.56
N ALA A 95 -8.93 -8.53 -16.90
CA ALA A 95 -10.13 -8.38 -17.73
C ALA A 95 -11.18 -9.50 -17.49
N ASP A 96 -10.71 -10.71 -17.17
CA ASP A 96 -11.52 -11.92 -17.09
C ASP A 96 -12.06 -12.19 -15.68
N LYS A 97 -11.61 -11.42 -14.69
CA LYS A 97 -12.07 -11.52 -13.30
C LYS A 97 -13.54 -11.16 -13.11
N GLU A 98 -14.25 -11.84 -12.23
CA GLU A 98 -15.64 -11.51 -11.83
C GLU A 98 -15.71 -10.21 -10.99
N GLY A 99 -14.57 -9.78 -10.44
CA GLY A 99 -14.49 -8.57 -9.63
C GLY A 99 -14.96 -8.80 -8.21
N ARG A 100 -14.65 -9.97 -7.64
CA ARG A 100 -14.99 -10.32 -6.26
C ARG A 100 -14.27 -9.45 -5.23
N GLU A 101 -13.16 -8.81 -5.59
CA GLU A 101 -12.47 -7.88 -4.70
C GLU A 101 -13.31 -6.62 -4.42
N VAL A 102 -14.32 -6.31 -5.25
CA VAL A 102 -15.30 -5.25 -4.93
C VAL A 102 -16.08 -5.58 -3.65
N ASP A 103 -16.36 -6.85 -3.38
CA ASP A 103 -17.06 -7.26 -2.16
C ASP A 103 -16.17 -7.06 -0.92
N LEU A 104 -14.86 -7.30 -1.05
CA LEU A 104 -13.86 -6.95 -0.04
C LEU A 104 -13.79 -5.43 0.20
N GLY A 105 -13.81 -4.63 -0.88
CA GLY A 105 -13.86 -3.18 -0.79
C GLY A 105 -15.10 -2.67 -0.04
N ILE A 106 -16.27 -3.27 -0.28
CA ILE A 106 -17.51 -2.97 0.46
C ILE A 106 -17.37 -3.32 1.94
N PHE A 107 -16.83 -4.51 2.24
CA PHE A 107 -16.63 -4.97 3.62
C PHE A 107 -15.72 -4.02 4.41
N PHE A 108 -14.53 -3.72 3.87
CA PHE A 108 -13.58 -2.84 4.54
C PHE A 108 -14.03 -1.38 4.57
N TRP A 109 -14.77 -0.89 3.57
CA TRP A 109 -15.44 0.42 3.65
C TRP A 109 -16.40 0.49 4.84
N GLY A 110 -17.20 -0.56 5.06
CA GLY A 110 -18.12 -0.64 6.17
C GLY A 110 -17.41 -0.64 7.52
N LEU A 111 -16.37 -1.47 7.67
CA LEU A 111 -15.59 -1.56 8.91
C LEU A 111 -14.83 -0.26 9.22
N LEU A 112 -14.11 0.31 8.24
CA LEU A 112 -13.31 1.52 8.46
C LEU A 112 -14.16 2.78 8.70
N ARG A 113 -15.42 2.80 8.21
CA ARG A 113 -16.34 3.92 8.46
C ARG A 113 -16.94 3.88 9.86
N ASP A 114 -17.11 2.69 10.44
CA ASP A 114 -17.47 2.55 11.84
C ASP A 114 -16.28 2.96 12.72
N VAL A 115 -16.52 3.84 13.69
CA VAL A 115 -15.44 4.49 14.46
C VAL A 115 -14.64 3.45 15.24
N THR A 116 -15.33 2.59 16.00
CA THR A 116 -14.71 1.58 16.87
C THR A 116 -14.07 0.47 16.06
N ALA A 117 -14.79 -0.08 15.08
CA ALA A 117 -14.24 -1.15 14.23
C ALA A 117 -13.04 -0.67 13.41
N GLY A 118 -13.13 0.55 12.86
CA GLY A 118 -12.10 1.12 12.03
C GLY A 118 -10.83 1.51 12.81
N GLU A 119 -10.97 2.10 14.00
CA GLU A 119 -9.82 2.36 14.90
C GLU A 119 -9.11 1.06 15.26
N HIS A 120 -9.86 0.06 15.71
CA HIS A 120 -9.29 -1.24 16.06
C HIS A 120 -8.59 -1.92 14.86
N LEU A 121 -9.15 -1.83 13.64
CA LEU A 121 -8.50 -2.37 12.44
C LEU A 121 -7.19 -1.62 12.10
N VAL A 122 -7.20 -0.29 12.16
CA VAL A 122 -5.99 0.52 11.91
C VAL A 122 -4.91 0.18 12.93
N GLU A 123 -5.26 0.03 14.20
CA GLU A 123 -4.34 -0.41 15.26
C GLU A 123 -3.83 -1.84 15.02
N SER A 124 -4.71 -2.76 14.65
CA SER A 124 -4.35 -4.17 14.37
C SER A 124 -3.35 -4.27 13.21
N MET A 125 -3.54 -3.46 12.16
CA MET A 125 -2.61 -3.40 11.03
C MET A 125 -1.25 -2.80 11.39
N ARG A 126 -1.19 -1.93 12.42
CA ARG A 126 0.05 -1.36 12.97
C ARG A 126 0.77 -2.25 13.98
N ARG A 127 0.21 -3.40 14.37
CA ARG A 127 0.95 -4.39 15.16
C ARG A 127 2.06 -5.05 14.33
N PRO A 128 3.14 -5.54 14.97
CA PRO A 128 4.18 -6.29 14.27
C PRO A 128 3.63 -7.50 13.53
N THR A 129 4.16 -7.75 12.35
CA THR A 129 3.87 -8.97 11.59
C THR A 129 4.50 -10.19 12.26
N PRO A 130 3.84 -11.37 12.21
CA PRO A 130 4.42 -12.61 12.71
C PRO A 130 5.80 -12.92 12.11
N GLN A 131 5.98 -12.64 10.82
CA GLN A 131 7.22 -12.86 10.08
C GLN A 131 8.36 -11.98 10.62
N ALA A 132 8.10 -10.71 10.95
CA ALA A 132 9.10 -9.86 11.60
C ALA A 132 9.49 -10.38 12.98
N MET A 133 8.52 -10.85 13.77
CA MET A 133 8.79 -11.43 15.09
C MET A 133 9.69 -12.67 15.00
N VAL A 134 9.51 -13.50 13.96
CA VAL A 134 10.37 -14.65 13.69
C VAL A 134 11.80 -14.23 13.29
N ALA A 135 11.94 -13.19 12.47
CA ALA A 135 13.23 -12.73 11.98
C ALA A 135 14.00 -11.84 12.97
N LEU A 136 13.32 -11.22 13.94
CA LEU A 136 13.88 -10.22 14.85
C LEU A 136 15.10 -10.71 15.66
N PRO A 137 15.14 -11.92 16.25
CA PRO A 137 16.30 -12.36 17.01
C PRO A 137 17.57 -12.44 16.15
N ALA A 138 17.45 -12.94 14.92
CA ALA A 138 18.56 -13.01 13.98
C ALA A 138 19.01 -11.60 13.57
N PHE A 139 18.07 -10.70 13.24
CA PHE A 139 18.38 -9.31 12.92
C PHE A 139 19.13 -8.60 14.05
N ARG A 140 18.66 -8.75 15.30
CA ARG A 140 19.30 -8.14 16.46
C ARG A 140 20.74 -8.61 16.64
N ALA A 141 20.99 -9.90 16.41
CA ALA A 141 22.32 -10.50 16.55
C ALA A 141 23.31 -10.07 15.45
N THR A 142 22.87 -10.01 14.19
CA THR A 142 23.76 -9.80 13.04
C THR A 142 23.74 -8.38 12.49
N GLY A 143 22.69 -7.62 12.79
CA GLY A 143 22.38 -6.36 12.11
C GLY A 143 22.00 -6.53 10.65
N PHE A 144 21.66 -7.74 10.18
CA PHE A 144 21.34 -7.99 8.77
C PHE A 144 20.26 -9.05 8.59
N VAL A 145 19.29 -8.78 7.71
CA VAL A 145 18.30 -9.74 7.23
C VAL A 145 18.11 -9.58 5.72
N ASP A 146 17.96 -10.71 5.02
CA ASP A 146 17.58 -10.79 3.62
C ASP A 146 16.16 -11.38 3.51
N LEU A 147 15.25 -10.62 2.89
CA LEU A 147 13.85 -10.97 2.66
C LEU A 147 13.58 -11.24 1.17
N GLY A 148 14.63 -11.50 0.39
CA GLY A 148 14.57 -11.74 -1.05
C GLY A 148 14.56 -10.44 -1.86
N VAL A 149 13.40 -9.78 -1.93
CA VAL A 149 13.25 -8.51 -2.69
C VAL A 149 13.55 -7.26 -1.86
N VAL A 150 13.85 -7.44 -0.58
CA VAL A 150 14.23 -6.37 0.36
C VAL A 150 15.34 -6.91 1.27
N THR A 151 16.31 -6.07 1.61
CA THR A 151 17.27 -6.36 2.69
C THR A 151 17.20 -5.27 3.76
N VAL A 152 17.54 -5.62 4.99
CA VAL A 152 17.72 -4.66 6.08
C VAL A 152 19.13 -4.79 6.62
N ARG A 153 19.86 -3.68 6.73
CA ARG A 153 21.21 -3.64 7.29
C ARG A 153 21.36 -2.50 8.28
N ARG A 154 21.75 -2.83 9.51
CA ARG A 154 22.05 -1.89 10.58
C ARG A 154 23.53 -1.55 10.62
N VAL A 155 23.86 -0.26 10.61
CA VAL A 155 25.21 0.28 10.80
C VAL A 155 25.09 1.52 11.67
N ALA A 156 25.78 1.54 12.82
CA ALA A 156 25.91 2.70 13.69
C ALA A 156 24.58 3.42 14.00
N GLY A 157 23.58 2.70 14.51
CA GLY A 157 22.26 3.27 14.85
C GLY A 157 21.31 3.45 13.66
N VAL A 158 21.77 3.27 12.42
CA VAL A 158 20.95 3.43 11.22
C VAL A 158 20.63 2.07 10.61
N SER A 159 19.35 1.78 10.37
CA SER A 159 18.96 0.58 9.61
C SER A 159 18.48 0.96 8.22
N GLU A 160 19.28 0.61 7.21
CA GLU A 160 18.94 0.79 5.79
C GLU A 160 18.11 -0.40 5.29
N VAL A 161 16.92 -0.09 4.81
CA VAL A 161 16.05 -0.95 4.01
C VAL A 161 16.36 -0.71 2.54
N THR A 162 16.92 -1.72 1.87
CA THR A 162 17.23 -1.64 0.44
C THR A 162 16.22 -2.45 -0.39
N LEU A 163 15.50 -1.81 -1.32
CA LEU A 163 14.67 -2.53 -2.30
C LEU A 163 15.53 -3.16 -3.39
N LEU A 164 15.27 -4.44 -3.67
CA LEU A 164 16.03 -5.29 -4.58
C LEU A 164 15.15 -5.98 -5.63
N ASN A 165 14.00 -5.40 -6.02
CA ASN A 165 13.25 -5.88 -7.18
C ASN A 165 13.90 -5.36 -8.50
N LEU A 166 15.18 -5.72 -8.67
CA LEU A 166 16.13 -5.12 -9.60
C LEU A 166 15.77 -5.26 -11.08
N PRO A 167 15.22 -6.40 -11.57
CA PRO A 167 14.84 -6.53 -12.96
C PRO A 167 13.66 -5.61 -13.34
N PHE A 168 12.88 -5.18 -12.34
CA PHE A 168 11.64 -4.42 -12.52
C PHE A 168 11.74 -3.00 -11.96
N LEU A 169 12.95 -2.47 -11.78
CA LEU A 169 13.17 -1.09 -11.32
C LEU A 169 12.47 -0.77 -9.99
N ASN A 170 12.46 -1.76 -9.08
CA ASN A 170 11.75 -1.67 -7.81
C ASN A 170 10.24 -1.43 -7.98
N ALA A 171 9.63 -1.93 -9.06
CA ALA A 171 8.18 -1.95 -9.18
C ALA A 171 7.56 -2.78 -8.05
N GLU A 172 6.55 -2.25 -7.40
CA GLU A 172 5.88 -2.87 -6.26
C GLU A 172 4.88 -3.93 -6.76
N ASP A 173 4.85 -5.05 -6.05
CA ASP A 173 3.83 -6.10 -6.12
C ASP A 173 3.57 -6.64 -4.70
N ASP A 174 2.64 -7.60 -4.57
CA ASP A 174 2.27 -8.19 -3.28
C ASP A 174 3.48 -8.68 -2.47
N ILE A 175 4.51 -9.24 -3.15
CA ILE A 175 5.71 -9.77 -2.51
C ILE A 175 6.57 -8.63 -1.96
N VAL A 176 6.75 -7.56 -2.74
CA VAL A 176 7.47 -6.36 -2.29
C VAL A 176 6.77 -5.72 -1.09
N VAL A 177 5.44 -5.59 -1.12
CA VAL A 177 4.66 -5.01 0.00
C VAL A 177 4.84 -5.82 1.28
N ALA A 178 4.71 -7.15 1.21
CA ALA A 178 4.90 -8.02 2.36
C ALA A 178 6.33 -7.93 2.93
N ALA A 179 7.35 -7.93 2.07
CA ALA A 179 8.75 -7.82 2.48
C ALA A 179 9.07 -6.45 3.10
N LEU A 180 8.53 -5.36 2.55
CA LEU A 180 8.67 -4.02 3.12
C LEU A 180 8.03 -3.90 4.50
N GLU A 181 6.87 -4.52 4.73
CA GLU A 181 6.24 -4.48 6.05
C GLU A 181 7.09 -5.20 7.10
N VAL A 182 7.63 -6.37 6.78
CA VAL A 182 8.56 -7.08 7.66
C VAL A 182 9.81 -6.24 7.93
N ALA A 183 10.38 -5.61 6.90
CA ALA A 183 11.55 -4.75 7.04
C ALA A 183 11.29 -3.54 7.96
N VAL A 184 10.16 -2.86 7.78
CA VAL A 184 9.75 -1.73 8.62
C VAL A 184 9.54 -2.16 10.07
N ASP A 185 8.89 -3.30 10.29
CA ASP A 185 8.72 -3.85 11.65
C ASP A 185 10.08 -4.13 12.31
N LEU A 186 11.03 -4.74 11.60
CA LEU A 186 12.37 -5.01 12.10
C LEU A 186 13.11 -3.73 12.48
N VAL A 187 13.05 -2.71 11.62
CA VAL A 187 13.64 -1.39 11.91
C VAL A 187 13.04 -0.78 13.17
N LEU A 188 11.71 -0.84 13.33
CA LEU A 188 11.01 -0.24 14.47
C LEU A 188 11.24 -1.02 15.77
N LEU A 189 11.24 -2.36 15.73
CA LEU A 189 11.40 -3.24 16.89
C LEU A 189 12.83 -3.33 17.42
N ASP A 190 13.82 -2.98 16.62
CA ASP A 190 15.22 -3.16 17.01
C ASP A 190 15.74 -2.03 17.89
N ASP A 191 16.01 -2.29 19.16
CA ASP A 191 16.41 -1.25 20.13
C ASP A 191 17.75 -0.57 19.79
N ALA A 192 18.59 -1.19 18.95
CA ALA A 192 19.86 -0.62 18.49
C ALA A 192 19.74 0.29 17.25
N THR A 193 18.54 0.42 16.67
CA THR A 193 18.25 1.33 15.58
C THR A 193 17.60 2.60 16.10
N GLU A 194 18.14 3.75 15.72
CA GLU A 194 17.65 5.10 16.03
C GLU A 194 16.91 5.69 14.82
N VAL A 195 17.40 5.45 13.59
CA VAL A 195 16.84 6.02 12.35
C VAL A 195 16.69 4.93 11.28
N GLY A 196 15.53 4.92 10.60
CA GLY A 196 15.31 4.08 9.42
C GLY A 196 15.69 4.79 8.13
N VAL A 197 16.26 4.08 7.16
CA VAL A 197 16.55 4.61 5.81
C VAL A 197 15.90 3.71 4.77
N LEU A 198 15.23 4.27 3.77
CA LEU A 198 14.74 3.54 2.61
C LEU A 198 15.49 3.96 1.35
N ARG A 199 16.07 3.00 0.63
CA ARG A 199 16.82 3.27 -0.61
C ARG A 199 16.66 2.16 -1.64
N GLY A 200 16.75 2.52 -2.91
CA GLY A 200 16.80 1.55 -4.01
C GLY A 200 18.17 0.91 -4.21
N GLY A 201 18.21 -0.40 -4.49
CA GLY A 201 19.41 -1.12 -4.89
C GLY A 201 19.96 -0.73 -6.27
N ALA A 202 21.11 -1.27 -6.66
CA ALA A 202 21.68 -1.07 -8.01
C ALA A 202 21.03 -2.03 -9.01
N MET A 203 20.50 -1.51 -10.11
CA MET A 203 19.64 -2.26 -11.02
C MET A 203 20.41 -3.24 -11.91
N THR A 204 19.75 -4.36 -12.24
CA THR A 204 20.20 -5.33 -13.27
C THR A 204 19.50 -5.12 -14.61
N HIS A 205 18.42 -4.35 -14.65
CA HIS A 205 17.70 -4.01 -15.88
C HIS A 205 18.64 -3.30 -16.88
N PRO A 206 18.69 -3.70 -18.17
CA PRO A 206 19.70 -3.20 -19.13
C PRO A 206 19.81 -1.68 -19.26
N ARG A 207 18.68 -0.96 -19.20
CA ARG A 207 18.66 0.51 -19.31
C ARG A 207 19.25 1.25 -18.10
N TYR A 208 19.34 0.59 -16.95
CA TYR A 208 19.76 1.18 -15.68
C TYR A 208 20.86 0.37 -15.00
N ALA A 209 21.54 -0.52 -15.74
CA ALA A 209 22.53 -1.44 -15.18
C ALA A 209 23.59 -0.70 -14.35
N GLY A 210 23.74 -1.10 -13.09
CA GLY A 210 24.68 -0.49 -12.14
C GLY A 210 24.24 0.84 -11.52
N ARG A 211 23.17 1.46 -12.02
CA ARG A 211 22.56 2.65 -11.40
C ARG A 211 21.54 2.25 -10.35
N ARG A 212 21.45 3.04 -9.27
CA ARG A 212 20.38 2.87 -8.27
C ARG A 212 19.09 3.52 -8.74
N VAL A 213 17.96 2.91 -8.37
CA VAL A 213 16.61 3.41 -8.70
C VAL A 213 15.73 3.25 -7.47
N PHE A 214 15.12 4.34 -7.00
CA PHE A 214 14.26 4.29 -5.82
C PHE A 214 13.01 3.43 -6.03
N GLY A 215 12.17 3.74 -7.02
CA GLY A 215 10.97 2.94 -7.30
C GLY A 215 10.21 3.37 -8.55
N ALA A 216 9.74 2.39 -9.33
CA ALA A 216 9.02 2.58 -10.59
C ALA A 216 7.48 2.53 -10.46
N GLY A 217 6.96 2.50 -9.24
CA GLY A 217 5.53 2.41 -8.95
C GLY A 217 5.01 0.98 -8.99
N ILE A 218 3.73 0.78 -9.28
CA ILE A 218 3.11 -0.54 -9.31
C ILE A 218 3.62 -1.38 -10.49
N ASN A 219 3.76 -2.69 -10.30
CA ASN A 219 4.07 -3.63 -11.38
C ASN A 219 2.86 -3.79 -12.32
N LEU A 220 2.80 -2.97 -13.37
CA LEU A 220 1.70 -2.98 -14.33
C LEU A 220 1.54 -4.30 -15.12
N THR A 221 2.62 -5.07 -15.28
CA THR A 221 2.53 -6.40 -15.93
C THR A 221 1.74 -7.35 -15.05
N ARG A 222 2.09 -7.43 -13.76
CA ARG A 222 1.37 -8.23 -12.77
C ARG A 222 -0.07 -7.74 -12.60
N LEU A 223 -0.30 -6.42 -12.60
CA LEU A 223 -1.65 -5.86 -12.55
C LEU A 223 -2.49 -6.29 -13.75
N TYR A 224 -1.93 -6.23 -14.96
CA TYR A 224 -2.61 -6.71 -16.18
C TYR A 224 -2.93 -8.21 -16.12
N GLN A 225 -2.00 -9.00 -15.59
CA GLN A 225 -2.15 -10.44 -15.39
C GLN A 225 -3.10 -10.81 -14.23
N GLY A 226 -3.63 -9.83 -13.50
CA GLY A 226 -4.55 -10.07 -12.39
C GLY A 226 -3.88 -10.50 -11.08
N GLU A 227 -2.56 -10.32 -10.96
CA GLU A 227 -1.79 -10.83 -9.83
C GLU A 227 -1.69 -9.85 -8.65
N ILE A 228 -2.10 -8.58 -8.82
CA ILE A 228 -2.08 -7.57 -7.76
C ILE A 228 -3.41 -7.60 -6.99
N SER A 229 -3.35 -7.84 -5.68
CA SER A 229 -4.54 -7.96 -4.83
C SER A 229 -4.95 -6.64 -4.17
N LEU A 230 -6.26 -6.42 -4.02
CA LEU A 230 -6.80 -5.39 -3.13
C LEU A 230 -6.27 -5.51 -1.71
N LEU A 231 -6.21 -6.72 -1.14
CA LEU A 231 -5.78 -6.94 0.24
C LEU A 231 -4.27 -6.86 0.36
N ASP A 232 -3.55 -7.70 -0.39
CA ASP A 232 -2.10 -7.86 -0.23
C ASP A 232 -1.30 -6.64 -0.70
N PHE A 233 -1.84 -5.89 -1.65
CA PHE A 233 -1.18 -4.70 -2.18
C PHE A 233 -1.80 -3.42 -1.63
N PHE A 234 -3.02 -3.08 -2.10
CA PHE A 234 -3.58 -1.74 -1.94
C PHE A 234 -3.90 -1.39 -0.48
N LEU A 235 -4.58 -2.28 0.24
CA LEU A 235 -4.93 -2.04 1.63
C LEU A 235 -3.77 -2.33 2.59
N SER A 236 -3.05 -3.44 2.38
CA SER A 236 -1.94 -3.83 3.27
C SER A 236 -0.82 -2.78 3.27
N ARG A 237 -0.44 -2.21 2.11
CA ARG A 237 0.61 -1.19 2.08
C ARG A 237 0.23 0.07 2.87
N GLU A 238 -0.99 0.56 2.66
CA GLU A 238 -1.46 1.82 3.24
C GLU A 238 -1.73 1.69 4.74
N LEU A 239 -2.40 0.62 5.18
CA LEU A 239 -2.72 0.38 6.60
C LEU A 239 -1.55 -0.20 7.38
N GLY A 240 -0.65 -0.91 6.70
CA GLY A 240 0.54 -1.56 7.26
C GLY A 240 1.77 -0.66 7.19
N TYR A 241 2.76 -1.02 6.38
CA TYR A 241 4.11 -0.46 6.49
C TYR A 241 4.19 1.06 6.28
N ILE A 242 3.35 1.65 5.40
CA ILE A 242 3.33 3.10 5.19
C ILE A 242 2.82 3.81 6.46
N ASN A 243 1.76 3.28 7.05
CA ASN A 243 1.22 3.77 8.31
C ASN A 243 2.19 3.55 9.47
N LYS A 244 2.97 2.46 9.46
CA LYS A 244 4.00 2.16 10.47
C LYS A 244 5.22 3.07 10.34
N ILE A 245 5.66 3.40 9.12
CA ILE A 245 6.69 4.43 8.90
C ILE A 245 6.21 5.75 9.52
N LEU A 246 4.98 6.14 9.22
CA LEU A 246 4.43 7.41 9.68
C LEU A 246 4.18 7.43 11.19
N ARG A 247 3.52 6.41 11.76
CA ARG A 247 2.98 6.43 13.13
C ARG A 247 3.65 5.47 14.11
N GLY A 248 4.50 4.57 13.65
CA GLY A 248 5.11 3.50 14.47
C GLY A 248 4.18 2.33 14.77
N LEU A 249 4.69 1.37 15.54
CA LEU A 249 4.00 0.14 15.91
C LEU A 249 3.10 0.32 17.13
N VAL A 250 1.98 -0.40 17.11
CA VAL A 250 1.21 -0.70 18.32
C VAL A 250 1.78 -1.96 18.95
N THR A 251 2.10 -1.91 20.25
CA THR A 251 2.65 -3.05 21.01
C THR A 251 1.88 -3.19 22.32
N ASP A 252 1.95 -4.36 22.95
CA ASP A 252 1.30 -4.60 24.25
C ASP A 252 2.10 -4.00 25.42
N ARG A 253 2.84 -2.91 25.19
CA ARG A 253 3.56 -2.18 26.25
C ARG A 253 2.54 -1.53 27.18
N ASP A 254 2.61 -1.90 28.45
CA ASP A 254 1.79 -1.34 29.54
C ASP A 254 2.56 -0.20 30.22
N ASP A 255 2.49 1.00 29.63
CA ASP A 255 3.12 2.22 30.12
C ASP A 255 2.07 3.35 30.26
N TRP A 256 2.29 4.29 31.19
CA TRP A 256 1.36 5.41 31.43
C TRP A 256 1.28 6.37 30.24
N LEU A 257 2.34 6.41 29.44
CA LEU A 257 2.44 7.19 28.23
C LEU A 257 2.17 6.25 27.04
N PRO A 258 1.01 6.36 26.37
CA PRO A 258 0.61 5.46 25.28
C PRO A 258 1.38 5.82 24.00
N GLU A 259 2.69 5.60 24.01
CA GLU A 259 3.58 5.88 22.90
C GLU A 259 3.72 4.67 21.98
N PRO A 260 3.52 4.85 20.65
CA PRO A 260 3.87 3.81 19.71
C PRO A 260 5.39 3.62 19.68
N VAL A 261 5.84 2.43 19.27
CA VAL A 261 7.26 2.22 18.97
C VAL A 261 7.54 2.83 17.59
N GLU A 262 8.12 4.02 17.56
CA GLU A 262 8.37 4.79 16.35
C GLU A 262 9.81 5.29 16.24
N LYS A 263 10.25 5.53 15.00
CA LYS A 263 11.57 6.06 14.65
C LYS A 263 11.46 7.00 13.46
N PRO A 264 12.27 8.06 13.36
CA PRO A 264 12.31 8.89 12.17
C PRO A 264 12.86 8.08 10.98
N TRP A 265 12.44 8.48 9.78
CA TRP A 265 12.79 7.82 8.53
C TRP A 265 13.35 8.78 7.50
N ILE A 266 14.36 8.32 6.77
CA ILE A 266 14.95 9.03 5.62
C ILE A 266 14.67 8.25 4.32
N ALA A 267 14.22 8.92 3.27
CA ALA A 267 14.21 8.36 1.92
C ALA A 267 15.41 8.88 1.12
N VAL A 268 16.09 7.98 0.40
CA VAL A 268 17.21 8.34 -0.49
C VAL A 268 16.82 8.04 -1.93
N VAL A 269 16.51 9.08 -2.69
CA VAL A 269 15.97 8.95 -4.05
C VAL A 269 17.07 9.01 -5.10
N ASP A 270 17.51 7.84 -5.53
CA ASP A 270 18.33 7.68 -6.74
C ASP A 270 17.45 7.63 -8.00
N THR A 271 17.86 8.35 -9.05
CA THR A 271 17.23 8.42 -10.39
C THR A 271 15.76 8.90 -10.46
N PHE A 272 14.79 8.26 -9.80
CA PHE A 272 13.38 8.69 -9.77
C PHE A 272 12.56 7.98 -8.71
N ALA A 273 11.47 8.63 -8.28
CA ALA A 273 10.38 8.01 -7.54
C ALA A 273 9.06 8.14 -8.34
N ILE A 274 8.48 7.02 -8.75
CA ILE A 274 7.28 6.96 -9.59
C ILE A 274 6.16 6.24 -8.83
N GLY A 275 4.91 6.69 -8.99
CA GLY A 275 3.75 5.97 -8.48
C GLY A 275 3.83 5.77 -6.98
N GLY A 276 3.74 4.53 -6.51
CA GLY A 276 3.89 4.22 -5.08
C GLY A 276 5.21 4.65 -4.47
N GLY A 277 6.32 4.69 -5.23
CA GLY A 277 7.58 5.29 -4.78
C GLY A 277 7.45 6.78 -4.45
N ALA A 278 6.76 7.57 -5.30
CA ALA A 278 6.53 8.98 -4.99
C ALA A 278 5.55 9.16 -3.81
N GLN A 279 4.60 8.24 -3.63
CA GLN A 279 3.68 8.26 -2.48
C GLN A 279 4.42 8.06 -1.16
N LEU A 280 5.46 7.22 -1.16
CA LEU A 280 6.28 6.95 0.02
C LEU A 280 6.94 8.22 0.56
N LEU A 281 7.42 9.12 -0.30
CA LEU A 281 8.08 10.37 0.12
C LEU A 281 7.22 11.23 1.06
N LEU A 282 5.89 11.10 0.97
CA LEU A 282 4.93 11.87 1.76
C LEU A 282 4.81 11.41 3.22
N VAL A 283 5.58 10.40 3.66
CA VAL A 283 5.59 9.90 5.03
C VAL A 283 6.98 9.84 5.66
N PHE A 284 8.02 10.30 4.96
CA PHE A 284 9.39 10.38 5.50
C PHE A 284 9.62 11.70 6.24
N ASP A 285 10.52 11.65 7.21
CA ASP A 285 10.92 12.83 8.00
C ASP A 285 12.01 13.64 7.31
N HIS A 286 12.74 13.00 6.39
CA HIS A 286 13.71 13.67 5.53
C HIS A 286 13.87 12.92 4.20
N VAL A 287 14.04 13.65 3.11
CA VAL A 287 14.20 13.08 1.76
C VAL A 287 15.41 13.71 1.07
N VAL A 288 16.42 12.88 0.80
CA VAL A 288 17.61 13.26 0.04
C VAL A 288 17.46 12.74 -1.38
N ALA A 289 17.51 13.63 -2.37
CA ALA A 289 17.40 13.27 -3.78
C ALA A 289 18.73 13.46 -4.53
N GLU A 290 19.01 12.55 -5.47
CA GLU A 290 20.10 12.72 -6.43
C GLU A 290 19.80 13.88 -7.39
N ARG A 291 20.82 14.65 -7.77
CA ARG A 291 20.72 15.63 -8.85
C ARG A 291 20.18 14.97 -10.12
N GLY A 292 19.19 15.61 -10.75
CA GLY A 292 18.49 15.06 -11.91
C GLY A 292 17.43 14.00 -11.59
N ALA A 293 17.19 13.66 -10.32
CA ALA A 293 16.05 12.83 -9.93
C ALA A 293 14.72 13.54 -10.18
N TYR A 294 13.65 12.77 -10.33
CA TYR A 294 12.30 13.30 -10.52
C TYR A 294 11.22 12.46 -9.85
N PHE A 295 10.06 13.09 -9.65
CA PHE A 295 8.88 12.55 -8.99
C PHE A 295 7.66 12.60 -9.93
N THR A 296 6.83 11.55 -9.93
CA THR A 296 5.57 11.56 -10.70
C THR A 296 4.54 10.56 -10.13
N LEU A 297 3.26 10.86 -10.33
CA LEU A 297 2.12 10.01 -9.97
C LEU A 297 1.30 9.69 -11.23
N PRO A 298 1.66 8.67 -12.02
CA PRO A 298 1.02 8.37 -13.31
C PRO A 298 -0.36 7.68 -13.17
N ALA A 299 -1.08 7.94 -12.07
CA ALA A 299 -2.28 7.21 -11.66
C ALA A 299 -3.39 7.21 -12.73
N LEU A 300 -3.48 8.28 -13.53
CA LEU A 300 -4.43 8.37 -14.63
C LEU A 300 -4.16 7.32 -15.71
N ARG A 301 -2.89 7.08 -16.04
CA ARG A 301 -2.47 6.03 -17.00
C ARG A 301 -2.64 4.65 -16.43
N GLU A 302 -2.43 4.50 -15.13
CA GLU A 302 -2.55 3.24 -14.41
C GLU A 302 -4.02 2.87 -14.15
N GLY A 303 -4.94 3.84 -14.17
CA GLY A 303 -6.37 3.66 -13.95
C GLY A 303 -6.76 3.36 -12.50
N ILE A 304 -5.92 3.77 -11.54
CA ILE A 304 -6.07 3.50 -10.10
C ILE A 304 -5.96 4.80 -9.29
N ILE A 305 -6.26 4.74 -7.99
CA ILE A 305 -6.00 5.82 -7.04
C ILE A 305 -4.54 5.68 -6.58
N PRO A 306 -3.74 6.76 -6.55
CA PRO A 306 -2.35 6.71 -6.08
C PRO A 306 -2.28 6.66 -4.54
N GLY A 307 -2.83 5.60 -3.95
CA GLY A 307 -2.82 5.37 -2.51
C GLY A 307 -3.33 6.57 -1.73
N ALA A 308 -2.66 6.87 -0.62
CA ALA A 308 -2.94 8.06 0.18
C ALA A 308 -2.32 9.37 -0.36
N ALA A 309 -1.77 9.42 -1.58
CA ALA A 309 -1.29 10.71 -2.12
C ALA A 309 -2.42 11.73 -2.29
N ASN A 310 -3.66 11.31 -2.56
CA ASN A 310 -4.78 12.25 -2.63
C ASN A 310 -5.10 12.89 -1.26
N LEU A 311 -4.72 12.21 -0.15
CA LEU A 311 -4.82 12.73 1.20
C LEU A 311 -3.65 13.67 1.53
N ARG A 312 -2.42 13.25 1.22
CA ARG A 312 -1.19 13.87 1.73
C ARG A 312 -0.58 14.94 0.81
N LEU A 313 -0.58 14.71 -0.51
CA LEU A 313 0.08 15.60 -1.48
C LEU A 313 -0.47 17.04 -1.47
N PRO A 314 -1.79 17.30 -1.28
CA PRO A 314 -2.27 18.67 -1.16
C PRO A 314 -1.70 19.43 0.05
N GLY A 315 -1.34 18.73 1.13
CA GLY A 315 -0.68 19.31 2.30
C GLY A 315 0.79 19.64 2.03
N ALA A 316 1.52 18.74 1.37
CA ALA A 316 2.93 18.91 1.05
C ALA A 316 3.19 19.94 -0.08
N ALA A 317 2.47 19.80 -1.19
CA ALA A 317 2.74 20.50 -2.45
C ALA A 317 1.70 21.59 -2.78
N GLY A 318 0.67 21.72 -1.94
CA GLY A 318 -0.47 22.57 -2.21
C GLY A 318 -1.46 21.98 -3.23
N PRO A 319 -2.72 22.45 -3.23
CA PRO A 319 -3.80 21.86 -4.00
C PRO A 319 -3.62 21.91 -5.52
N ARG A 320 -2.84 22.86 -6.05
CA ARG A 320 -2.68 23.04 -7.51
C ARG A 320 -1.65 22.10 -8.08
N LEU A 321 -0.47 22.00 -7.45
CA LEU A 321 0.56 21.05 -7.87
C LEU A 321 0.06 19.62 -7.69
N ALA A 322 -0.62 19.30 -6.58
CA ALA A 322 -1.22 17.99 -6.36
C ALA A 322 -2.14 17.55 -7.51
N ARG A 323 -3.04 18.44 -7.97
CA ARG A 323 -3.92 18.15 -9.11
C ARG A 323 -3.15 18.00 -10.43
N GLN A 324 -2.06 18.73 -10.63
CA GLN A 324 -1.25 18.58 -11.84
C GLN A 324 -0.50 17.25 -11.84
N MET A 325 0.06 16.84 -10.71
CA MET A 325 0.72 15.54 -10.58
C MET A 325 -0.26 14.39 -10.76
N ILE A 326 -1.41 14.43 -10.08
CA ILE A 326 -2.38 13.32 -10.06
C ILE A 326 -3.24 13.27 -11.33
N PHE A 327 -3.72 14.41 -11.85
CA PHE A 327 -4.66 14.44 -12.98
C PHE A 327 -4.00 14.63 -14.34
N ARG A 328 -2.72 15.03 -14.39
CA ARG A 328 -2.01 15.31 -15.64
C ARG A 328 -0.65 14.60 -15.73
N ASP A 329 -0.36 13.68 -14.81
CA ASP A 329 0.91 12.98 -14.70
C ASP A 329 2.13 13.93 -14.71
N ARG A 330 1.99 15.14 -14.13
CA ARG A 330 3.08 16.13 -14.14
C ARG A 330 4.32 15.51 -13.46
N ARG A 331 5.42 15.46 -14.21
CA ARG A 331 6.75 15.22 -13.68
C ARG A 331 7.23 16.47 -12.93
N VAL A 332 7.79 16.26 -11.75
CA VAL A 332 8.43 17.29 -10.94
C VAL A 332 9.89 16.90 -10.77
N ASP A 333 10.80 17.73 -11.25
CA ASP A 333 12.25 17.50 -11.07
C ASP A 333 12.67 17.96 -9.68
N ALA A 334 13.58 17.23 -9.04
CA ALA A 334 13.99 17.51 -7.66
C ALA A 334 14.59 18.93 -7.48
N GLU A 335 15.28 19.43 -8.51
CA GLU A 335 15.97 20.73 -8.50
C GLU A 335 15.04 21.94 -8.66
N THR A 336 13.75 21.76 -8.95
CA THR A 336 12.83 22.89 -9.16
C THR A 336 12.26 23.38 -7.82
N PRO A 337 11.73 24.62 -7.77
CA PRO A 337 11.01 25.09 -6.59
C PRO A 337 9.85 24.19 -6.17
N GLU A 338 9.20 23.52 -7.13
CA GLU A 338 8.19 22.50 -6.83
C GLU A 338 8.79 21.21 -6.26
N GLY A 339 9.98 20.80 -6.71
CA GLY A 339 10.71 19.65 -6.16
C GLY A 339 10.96 19.78 -4.67
N ALA A 340 11.23 21.00 -4.19
CA ALA A 340 11.40 21.31 -2.77
C ALA A 340 10.16 21.05 -1.89
N SER A 341 9.00 20.74 -2.48
CA SER A 341 7.81 20.27 -1.73
C SER A 341 7.76 18.76 -1.52
N LEU A 342 8.71 18.02 -2.09
CA LEU A 342 8.79 16.55 -2.09
C LEU A 342 10.16 16.03 -1.65
N CYS A 343 11.19 16.88 -1.62
CA CYS A 343 12.49 16.57 -1.06
C CYS A 343 13.11 17.75 -0.33
N ASP A 344 13.94 17.44 0.67
CA ASP A 344 14.59 18.45 1.52
C ASP A 344 15.96 18.86 0.97
N GLU A 345 16.66 17.92 0.33
CA GLU A 345 18.01 18.13 -0.18
C GLU A 345 18.19 17.51 -1.58
N VAL A 346 18.92 18.21 -2.44
CA VAL A 346 19.33 17.70 -3.75
C VAL A 346 20.83 17.79 -3.88
N VAL A 347 21.49 16.65 -4.03
CA VAL A 347 22.95 16.54 -4.03
C VAL A 347 23.46 15.65 -5.14
N ASP A 348 24.76 15.72 -5.45
CA ASP A 348 25.35 14.83 -6.44
C ASP A 348 25.40 13.39 -5.93
N ALA A 349 25.42 12.41 -6.84
CA ALA A 349 25.37 10.99 -6.50
C ALA A 349 26.48 10.56 -5.50
N GLY A 350 27.66 11.20 -5.58
CA GLY A 350 28.78 10.95 -4.68
C GLY A 350 28.57 11.46 -3.25
N GLU A 351 27.63 12.38 -3.04
CA GLU A 351 27.37 13.03 -1.74
C GLU A 351 26.20 12.39 -0.99
N LEU A 352 25.36 11.58 -1.67
CA LEU A 352 24.16 10.96 -1.07
C LEU A 352 24.44 10.23 0.25
N SER A 353 25.54 9.47 0.32
CA SER A 353 25.90 8.72 1.54
C SER A 353 26.26 9.63 2.71
N GLU A 354 27.01 10.71 2.43
CA GLU A 354 27.41 11.69 3.44
C GLU A 354 26.18 12.43 3.96
N ARG A 355 25.32 12.92 3.06
CA ARG A 355 24.10 13.65 3.43
C ARG A 355 23.10 12.79 4.18
N THR A 356 22.92 11.53 3.78
CA THR A 356 22.07 10.58 4.52
C THR A 356 22.58 10.38 5.94
N THR A 357 23.90 10.25 6.11
CA THR A 357 24.51 10.08 7.45
C THR A 357 24.32 11.34 8.30
N ALA A 358 24.53 12.53 7.72
CA ALA A 358 24.32 13.80 8.41
C ALA A 358 22.86 13.98 8.86
N ALA A 359 21.90 13.67 7.98
CA ALA A 359 20.49 13.69 8.30
C ALA A 359 20.13 12.69 9.41
N ALA A 360 20.69 11.48 9.37
CA ALA A 360 20.46 10.48 10.42
C ALA A 360 20.97 10.94 11.78
N ILE A 361 22.16 11.54 11.84
CA ILE A 361 22.71 12.12 13.09
C ILE A 361 21.77 13.20 13.63
N ALA A 362 21.24 14.07 12.77
CA ALA A 362 20.32 15.13 13.19
C ALA A 362 18.98 14.56 13.70
N LEU A 363 18.46 13.52 13.05
CA LEU A 363 17.19 12.89 13.40
C LEU A 363 17.26 11.99 14.64
N ALA A 364 18.45 11.54 15.05
CA ALA A 364 18.64 10.75 16.26
C ALA A 364 18.48 11.55 17.56
N ASP A 365 18.29 12.87 17.50
CA ASP A 365 18.05 13.69 18.70
C ASP A 365 16.75 13.25 19.42
N PRO A 366 16.77 13.01 20.75
CA PRO A 366 15.60 12.54 21.49
C PRO A 366 14.34 13.43 21.37
N ALA A 367 14.51 14.74 21.12
CA ALA A 367 13.38 15.66 20.97
C ALA A 367 12.62 15.44 19.66
N VAL A 368 13.24 14.81 18.66
CA VAL A 368 12.64 14.59 17.32
C VAL A 368 11.36 13.78 17.44
N LEU A 369 11.35 12.69 18.22
CA LEU A 369 10.17 11.82 18.32
C LEU A 369 8.94 12.54 18.88
N ALA A 370 9.12 13.39 19.89
CA ALA A 370 8.01 14.15 20.46
C ALA A 370 7.46 15.20 19.47
N ASN A 371 8.37 15.95 18.81
CA ASN A 371 7.98 16.93 17.80
C ASN A 371 7.29 16.28 16.60
N ARG A 372 7.85 15.17 16.11
CA ARG A 372 7.31 14.36 15.02
C ARG A 372 5.88 13.90 15.32
N ARG A 373 5.62 13.38 16.52
CA ARG A 373 4.28 13.00 16.97
C ARG A 373 3.30 14.17 16.92
N MET A 374 3.71 15.33 17.41
CA MET A 374 2.84 16.50 17.47
C MET A 374 2.56 17.10 16.08
N LEU A 375 3.56 17.14 15.19
CA LEU A 375 3.38 17.53 13.79
C LEU A 375 2.38 16.62 13.08
N ARG A 376 2.55 15.30 13.16
CA ARG A 376 1.62 14.35 12.52
C ARG A 376 0.20 14.43 13.05
N ARG A 377 0.02 14.66 14.36
CA ARG A 377 -1.32 14.84 14.96
C ARG A 377 -2.05 16.05 14.38
N TYR A 378 -1.31 17.08 13.97
CA TYR A 378 -1.87 18.24 13.28
C TYR A 378 -2.12 17.94 11.78
N GLU A 379 -1.14 17.36 11.09
CA GLU A 379 -1.18 17.15 9.64
C GLU A 379 -2.21 16.08 9.22
N GLU A 380 -2.20 14.93 9.90
CA GLU A 380 -3.03 13.77 9.59
C GLU A 380 -3.50 13.07 10.88
N PRO A 381 -4.56 13.60 11.55
CA PRO A 381 -5.24 12.87 12.62
C PRO A 381 -5.65 11.46 12.17
N GLU A 382 -5.58 10.48 13.07
CA GLU A 382 -5.84 9.09 12.71
C GLU A 382 -7.29 8.87 12.21
N SER A 383 -8.26 9.61 12.77
CA SER A 383 -9.64 9.61 12.27
C SER A 383 -9.75 10.04 10.81
N ARG A 384 -8.99 11.06 10.40
CA ARG A 384 -8.96 11.55 9.01
C ARG A 384 -8.36 10.50 8.07
N PHE A 385 -7.28 9.85 8.49
CA PHE A 385 -6.70 8.75 7.74
C PHE A 385 -7.69 7.59 7.60
N ARG A 386 -8.32 7.15 8.70
CA ARG A 386 -9.34 6.09 8.71
C ARG A 386 -10.50 6.40 7.76
N GLU A 387 -11.06 7.61 7.84
CA GLU A 387 -12.17 8.04 6.98
C GLU A 387 -11.78 8.04 5.49
N TYR A 388 -10.56 8.50 5.18
CA TYR A 388 -10.02 8.42 3.83
C TYR A 388 -9.88 6.96 3.37
N MET A 389 -9.31 6.09 4.22
CA MET A 389 -9.09 4.68 3.91
C MET A 389 -10.39 3.89 3.73
N ALA A 390 -11.46 4.27 4.43
CA ALA A 390 -12.79 3.69 4.22
C ALA A 390 -13.26 3.88 2.78
N TRP A 391 -13.18 5.12 2.25
CA TRP A 391 -13.54 5.41 0.87
C TRP A 391 -12.54 4.85 -0.13
N TYR A 392 -11.24 4.90 0.19
CA TYR A 392 -10.20 4.29 -0.63
C TYR A 392 -10.47 2.81 -0.86
N ALA A 393 -10.83 2.04 0.18
CA ALA A 393 -11.12 0.61 0.05
C ALA A 393 -12.21 0.32 -0.99
N LEU A 394 -13.30 1.09 -0.98
CA LEU A 394 -14.40 0.91 -1.94
C LEU A 394 -14.05 1.42 -3.34
N GLU A 395 -13.53 2.64 -3.46
CA GLU A 395 -13.26 3.27 -4.74
C GLU A 395 -12.11 2.58 -5.49
N GLN A 396 -11.04 2.20 -4.77
CA GLN A 396 -9.94 1.45 -5.36
C GLN A 396 -10.39 0.08 -5.84
N ALA A 397 -11.21 -0.65 -5.07
CA ALA A 397 -11.74 -1.95 -5.48
C ALA A 397 -12.64 -1.82 -6.73
N ARG A 398 -13.44 -0.76 -6.83
CA ARG A 398 -14.25 -0.48 -8.02
C ARG A 398 -13.39 -0.18 -9.24
N LEU A 399 -12.37 0.66 -9.10
CA LEU A 399 -11.46 1.02 -10.19
C LEU A 399 -10.66 -0.19 -10.66
N LEU A 400 -10.19 -1.03 -9.73
CA LEU A 400 -9.46 -2.27 -10.01
C LEU A 400 -10.21 -3.22 -10.96
N HIS A 401 -11.55 -3.17 -11.01
CA HIS A 401 -12.35 -3.99 -11.92
C HIS A 401 -13.17 -3.18 -12.92
N SER A 402 -12.80 -1.92 -13.13
CA SER A 402 -13.48 -1.05 -14.09
C SER A 402 -13.09 -1.37 -15.54
N PRO A 403 -14.01 -1.21 -16.50
CA PRO A 403 -13.67 -1.32 -17.92
C PRO A 403 -12.56 -0.33 -18.35
N ASP A 404 -12.53 0.86 -17.75
CA ASP A 404 -11.53 1.90 -18.05
C ASP A 404 -10.12 1.49 -17.62
N LEU A 405 -9.97 0.83 -16.46
CA LEU A 405 -8.69 0.25 -16.04
C LEU A 405 -8.22 -0.79 -17.05
N VAL A 406 -9.08 -1.74 -17.43
CA VAL A 406 -8.71 -2.80 -18.40
C VAL A 406 -8.26 -2.17 -19.72
N ALA A 407 -9.01 -1.19 -20.24
CA ALA A 407 -8.65 -0.48 -21.46
C ALA A 407 -7.31 0.30 -21.33
N ASN A 408 -7.04 0.89 -20.17
CA ASN A 408 -5.76 1.54 -19.87
C ASN A 408 -4.59 0.55 -19.87
N LEU A 409 -4.77 -0.60 -19.21
CA LEU A 409 -3.74 -1.65 -19.13
C LEU A 409 -3.48 -2.26 -20.50
N GLU A 410 -4.51 -2.53 -21.31
CA GLU A 410 -4.37 -3.01 -22.68
C GLU A 410 -3.58 -2.02 -23.55
N ARG A 411 -3.93 -0.73 -23.53
CA ARG A 411 -3.18 0.31 -24.25
C ARG A 411 -1.71 0.33 -23.84
N THR A 412 -1.44 0.24 -22.54
CA THR A 412 -0.08 0.24 -21.99
C THR A 412 0.69 -1.02 -22.37
N TRP A 413 0.04 -2.18 -22.32
CA TRP A 413 0.61 -3.47 -22.71
C TRP A 413 1.00 -3.50 -24.19
N ILE A 414 0.09 -3.05 -25.06
CA ILE A 414 0.31 -2.91 -26.51
C ILE A 414 1.44 -1.91 -26.78
N ALA A 415 1.49 -0.77 -26.09
CA ALA A 415 2.57 0.20 -26.28
C ALA A 415 3.95 -0.35 -25.90
N ARG A 416 4.02 -1.20 -24.85
CA ARG A 416 5.27 -1.82 -24.37
C ARG A 416 5.76 -2.99 -25.24
N HIS A 417 4.85 -3.80 -25.79
CA HIS A 417 5.19 -5.03 -26.51
C HIS A 417 4.95 -4.96 -28.03
N GLY A 418 4.09 -4.06 -28.49
CA GLY A 418 3.79 -3.82 -29.91
C GLY A 418 4.77 -2.88 -30.61
N GLY A 419 5.73 -2.28 -29.89
CA GLY A 419 6.78 -1.39 -30.41
C GLY A 419 7.90 -2.08 -31.19
N GLY A 420 7.66 -3.29 -31.72
CA GLY A 420 8.52 -3.94 -32.70
C GLY A 420 8.01 -3.63 -34.12
N LYS A 421 8.74 -2.75 -34.83
CA LYS A 421 8.47 -2.20 -36.18
C LYS A 421 7.49 -1.03 -36.22
N ARG A 422 8.02 0.18 -36.12
CA ARG A 422 7.86 1.24 -37.13
C ARG A 422 9.13 2.05 -37.23
#